data_AF-A0A959WG17-F1
#
_entry.id   AF-A0A959WG17-F1
#
_cell.length_a   1.000
_cell.length_b   1.000
_cell.length_c   1.000
_cell.angle_alpha   90.00
_cell.angle_beta   90.00
_cell.angle_gamma   90.00
#
_symmetry.space_group_name_H-M   'P 1'
#
loop_
_entity.id
_entity.type
_entity.pdbx_description
1 polymer ?
#
loop_
_entity_poly.entity_id
_entity_poly.type
_entity_poly.pdbx_seq_one_letter_code
_entity_poly.pdbx_strand_id
1 'polypeptide(L)'
;MSGPEPEGLQKWATERGLHWVEEDTLPPVTDRLRNGVGVGAHRASIREVSDRGSVTLTGSNRKRPERQTLGVSSGQLPGGLDGKVGHHVYLIDQGAGQEHRHIAITDTVVYADLPWRAKPVFNLNGFQTGEGGVKAAITLGGSGELKGPLDGVVPATKGSEDAGGMRWVSFPAEPDERVRRIASAATRFLDGLPTSRIEVEYVCGVLAVWVKDRAVTSGNKLDQLCRFASALAEGLADVARSSPKVEPATPLPLPEPDARDRWVRAGADLVGWERPPVSVVAAQERYRKDVEPHGKKTGWKVYGIVAAALIIFSLLVAAGSLILSLVFDDYPMPIAIVIAVVSVGIGVLAANRIGLKVGQEATDDRIDSSAIPWGLEAFASGYAQHSGLTRENPEELRRRLEVPFNGRAQLAWQGELSVGTPGHLSSWIDATSNPDPPRFFLLAVTAATGAATPDGYRTLEKDGLRLTWQEVTSVQRADHRLDQLRGVAAG
;
A
#
# COMPACT_ATOMS: atom_id res chain seq x y z
N MET A 1 -16.77 26.29 -13.55
CA MET A 1 -16.11 25.01 -13.25
C MET A 1 -16.23 24.13 -14.49
N SER A 2 -15.32 23.21 -14.78
CA SER A 2 -15.61 22.14 -15.75
C SER A 2 -14.75 20.92 -15.48
N GLY A 3 -14.91 20.35 -14.28
CA GLY A 3 -14.92 18.90 -14.13
C GLY A 3 -16.29 18.36 -14.60
N PRO A 4 -16.59 17.06 -14.44
CA PRO A 4 -17.94 16.58 -14.70
C PRO A 4 -18.96 17.44 -13.95
N GLU A 5 -20.04 17.87 -14.61
CA GLU A 5 -21.06 18.69 -13.97
C GLU A 5 -21.68 17.91 -12.79
N PRO A 6 -21.60 18.43 -11.55
CA PRO A 6 -22.05 17.70 -10.37
C PRO A 6 -23.58 17.59 -10.27
N GLU A 7 -24.33 18.20 -11.20
CA GLU A 7 -25.80 18.27 -11.17
C GLU A 7 -26.44 16.88 -11.07
N GLY A 8 -25.91 15.88 -11.78
CA GLY A 8 -26.40 14.51 -11.72
C GLY A 8 -26.24 13.88 -10.33
N LEU A 9 -25.09 14.13 -9.69
CA LEU A 9 -24.77 13.63 -8.35
C LEU A 9 -25.55 14.40 -7.27
N GLN A 10 -25.72 15.71 -7.43
CA GLN A 10 -26.51 16.56 -6.55
C GLN A 10 -27.98 16.14 -6.56
N LYS A 11 -28.56 15.92 -7.74
CA LYS A 11 -29.93 15.42 -7.87
C LYS A 11 -30.08 14.06 -7.18
N TRP A 12 -29.18 13.12 -7.47
CA TRP A 12 -29.17 11.79 -6.87
C TRP A 12 -29.08 11.84 -5.34
N ALA A 13 -28.23 12.71 -4.79
CA ALA A 13 -28.03 12.88 -3.35
C ALA A 13 -29.28 13.47 -2.68
N THR A 14 -29.89 14.48 -3.30
CA THR A 14 -31.11 15.13 -2.80
C THR A 14 -32.27 14.15 -2.72
N GLU A 15 -32.46 13.30 -3.75
CA GLU A 15 -33.48 12.25 -3.78
C GLU A 15 -33.33 11.22 -2.65
N ARG A 16 -32.13 11.08 -2.09
CA ARG A 16 -31.79 10.12 -1.02
C ARG A 16 -31.62 10.77 0.35
N GLY A 17 -31.85 12.07 0.46
CA GLY A 17 -31.66 12.81 1.71
C GLY A 17 -30.21 12.84 2.20
N LEU A 18 -29.24 12.70 1.30
CA LEU A 18 -27.82 12.79 1.64
C LEU A 18 -27.39 14.25 1.78
N HIS A 19 -26.42 14.51 2.66
CA HIS A 19 -25.83 15.82 2.79
C HIS A 19 -24.90 16.07 1.59
N TRP A 20 -25.12 17.17 0.86
CA TRP A 20 -24.36 17.48 -0.34
C TRP A 20 -23.48 18.71 -0.14
N VAL A 21 -22.24 18.61 -0.61
CA VAL A 21 -21.25 19.70 -0.66
C VAL A 21 -20.66 19.75 -2.05
N GLU A 22 -20.50 20.96 -2.59
CA GLU A 22 -19.99 21.17 -3.95
C GLU A 22 -18.54 20.68 -4.12
N GLU A 23 -17.68 20.96 -3.14
CA GLU A 23 -16.27 20.59 -3.14
C GLU A 23 -15.83 20.16 -1.72
N ASP A 24 -15.08 19.07 -1.64
CA ASP A 24 -14.36 18.60 -0.43
C ASP A 24 -13.06 17.92 -0.89
N THR A 25 -12.17 17.53 0.02
CA THR A 25 -10.99 16.72 -0.31
C THR A 25 -10.91 15.53 0.61
N LEU A 26 -11.12 14.35 0.04
CA LEU A 26 -10.98 13.10 0.79
C LEU A 26 -9.54 12.90 1.30
N PRO A 27 -9.37 12.31 2.50
CA PRO A 27 -8.05 12.06 3.09
C PRO A 27 -7.18 11.14 2.20
N PRO A 28 -5.86 11.40 2.05
CA PRO A 28 -4.98 10.61 1.18
C PRO A 28 -4.49 9.29 1.79
N VAL A 29 -5.43 8.45 2.20
CA VAL A 29 -5.14 7.22 2.94
C VAL A 29 -4.82 6.04 2.02
N THR A 30 -5.49 5.94 0.87
CA THR A 30 -5.23 4.90 -0.14
C THR A 30 -4.19 5.38 -1.16
N ASP A 31 -3.62 4.45 -1.94
CA ASP A 31 -2.61 4.80 -2.95
C ASP A 31 -3.23 5.70 -4.03
N ARG A 32 -4.49 5.43 -4.39
CA ARG A 32 -5.20 6.23 -5.40
C ARG A 32 -5.58 7.62 -4.89
N LEU A 33 -6.00 7.77 -3.63
CA LEU A 33 -6.23 9.08 -2.99
C LEU A 33 -4.95 9.91 -2.80
N ARG A 34 -3.77 9.25 -2.86
CA ARG A 34 -2.47 9.93 -2.87
C ARG A 34 -2.06 10.44 -4.25
N ASN A 35 -2.72 10.02 -5.32
CA ASN A 35 -2.37 10.53 -6.65
C ASN A 35 -2.58 12.05 -6.73
N GLY A 36 -1.72 12.71 -7.49
CA GLY A 36 -1.68 14.17 -7.60
C GLY A 36 -0.93 14.88 -6.47
N VAL A 37 -0.64 14.22 -5.34
CA VAL A 37 0.12 14.82 -4.24
C VAL A 37 1.54 15.17 -4.69
N GLY A 38 1.90 16.45 -4.61
CA GLY A 38 3.23 16.95 -4.94
C GLY A 38 3.40 17.43 -6.39
N VAL A 39 2.32 17.45 -7.18
CA VAL A 39 2.32 17.87 -8.59
C VAL A 39 2.06 19.39 -8.75
N GLY A 40 2.04 20.21 -7.69
CA GLY A 40 1.91 21.68 -7.79
C GLY A 40 0.63 22.22 -8.49
N ALA A 41 0.51 23.55 -8.56
CA ALA A 41 -0.57 24.24 -9.28
C ALA A 41 -0.31 24.30 -10.81
N HIS A 42 -0.43 23.16 -11.49
CA HIS A 42 -0.15 23.03 -12.93
C HIS A 42 -1.37 23.23 -13.84
N ARG A 43 -1.10 23.63 -15.09
CA ARG A 43 -2.10 23.61 -16.17
C ARG A 43 -2.20 22.19 -16.69
N ALA A 44 -3.41 21.65 -16.77
CA ALA A 44 -3.65 20.27 -17.13
C ALA A 44 -4.74 20.15 -18.20
N SER A 45 -4.50 19.29 -19.18
CA SER A 45 -5.55 18.86 -20.11
C SER A 45 -6.57 17.98 -19.38
N ILE A 46 -7.80 17.97 -19.86
CA ILE A 46 -8.87 17.14 -19.31
C ILE A 46 -8.92 15.84 -20.11
N ARG A 47 -8.92 14.71 -19.42
CA ARG A 47 -9.19 13.41 -20.03
C ARG A 47 -10.62 12.99 -19.76
N GLU A 48 -11.38 12.81 -20.82
CA GLU A 48 -12.72 12.23 -20.78
C GLU A 48 -12.71 10.85 -21.44
N VAL A 49 -13.46 9.91 -20.86
CA VAL A 49 -13.59 8.55 -21.40
C VAL A 49 -15.07 8.26 -21.60
N SER A 50 -15.46 7.97 -22.85
CA SER A 50 -16.84 7.62 -23.19
C SER A 50 -17.21 6.20 -22.79
N ASP A 51 -18.50 5.90 -22.85
CA ASP A 51 -19.08 4.57 -22.59
C ASP A 51 -18.56 3.49 -23.55
N ARG A 52 -18.08 3.86 -24.74
CA ARG A 52 -17.46 2.95 -25.72
C ARG A 52 -15.94 2.87 -25.58
N GLY A 53 -15.36 3.48 -24.54
CA GLY A 53 -13.93 3.50 -24.29
C GLY A 53 -13.15 4.50 -25.13
N SER A 54 -13.80 5.39 -25.88
CA SER A 54 -13.09 6.45 -26.61
C SER A 54 -12.56 7.47 -25.61
N VAL A 55 -11.28 7.83 -25.74
CA VAL A 55 -10.62 8.83 -24.90
C VAL A 55 -10.56 10.14 -25.66
N THR A 56 -11.02 11.23 -25.05
CA THR A 56 -10.87 12.58 -25.57
C THR A 56 -10.00 13.39 -24.63
N LEU A 57 -8.97 14.04 -25.17
CA LEU A 57 -8.13 14.98 -24.46
C LEU A 57 -8.50 16.38 -24.91
N THR A 58 -8.98 17.21 -23.99
CA THR A 58 -9.29 18.60 -24.27
C THR A 58 -8.25 19.48 -23.61
N GLY A 59 -7.53 20.26 -24.42
CA GLY A 59 -6.55 21.22 -23.93
C GLY A 59 -7.21 22.25 -22.99
N SER A 60 -6.56 22.55 -21.87
CA SER A 60 -7.02 23.58 -20.94
C SER A 60 -5.87 24.51 -20.55
N ASN A 61 -6.10 25.82 -20.70
CA ASN A 61 -5.17 26.85 -20.22
C ASN A 61 -5.32 27.13 -18.71
N ARG A 62 -6.18 26.39 -18.01
CA ARG A 62 -6.53 26.63 -16.60
C ARG A 62 -5.63 25.82 -15.68
N LYS A 63 -5.15 26.46 -14.60
CA LYS A 63 -4.50 25.77 -13.48
C LYS A 63 -5.55 24.98 -12.70
N ARG A 64 -5.25 23.73 -12.35
CA ARG A 64 -6.12 22.89 -11.51
C ARG A 64 -5.46 22.60 -10.17
N PRO A 65 -6.25 22.40 -9.10
CA PRO A 65 -5.70 21.85 -7.89
C PRO A 65 -5.19 20.43 -8.16
N GLU A 66 -4.13 20.07 -7.45
CA GLU A 66 -3.45 18.77 -7.55
C GLU A 66 -4.41 17.59 -7.39
N ARG A 67 -5.31 17.74 -6.42
CA ARG A 67 -6.44 16.86 -6.19
C ARG A 67 -7.61 17.67 -5.63
N GLN A 68 -8.82 17.23 -5.91
CA GLN A 68 -10.05 17.73 -5.31
C GLN A 68 -11.13 16.66 -5.43
N THR A 69 -12.16 16.70 -4.59
CA THR A 69 -13.34 15.84 -4.72
C THR A 69 -14.56 16.70 -4.95
N LEU A 70 -15.21 16.53 -6.10
CA LEU A 70 -16.37 17.31 -6.52
C LEU A 70 -17.68 16.58 -6.19
N GLY A 71 -18.70 17.35 -5.81
CA GLY A 71 -20.06 16.88 -5.54
C GLY A 71 -20.14 15.87 -4.39
N VAL A 72 -19.42 16.11 -3.29
CA VAL A 72 -19.34 15.15 -2.20
C VAL A 72 -20.68 15.02 -1.49
N SER A 73 -21.21 13.81 -1.50
CA SER A 73 -22.48 13.45 -0.87
C SER A 73 -22.20 12.51 0.29
N SER A 74 -22.65 12.84 1.50
CA SER A 74 -22.38 12.09 2.73
C SER A 74 -23.62 11.69 3.50
N GLY A 75 -23.49 10.61 4.29
CA GLY A 75 -24.54 10.05 5.14
C GLY A 75 -24.70 8.55 4.91
N GLN A 76 -25.89 8.02 5.21
CA GLN A 76 -26.20 6.61 5.00
C GLN A 76 -26.45 6.32 3.51
N LEU A 77 -25.44 5.78 2.83
CA LEU A 77 -25.46 5.45 1.41
C LEU A 77 -26.37 4.25 1.12
N PRO A 78 -26.84 4.08 -0.14
CA PRO A 78 -27.58 2.89 -0.54
C PRO A 78 -26.85 1.60 -0.16
N GLY A 79 -27.54 0.71 0.56
CA GLY A 79 -26.95 -0.49 1.18
C GLY A 79 -26.75 -0.36 2.70
N GLY A 80 -26.81 0.86 3.25
CA GLY A 80 -26.74 1.10 4.70
C GLY A 80 -25.38 1.56 5.23
N LEU A 81 -24.36 1.66 4.35
CA LEU A 81 -23.02 2.13 4.67
C LEU A 81 -23.02 3.63 4.99
N ASP A 82 -22.53 4.01 6.17
CA ASP A 82 -22.22 5.41 6.45
C ASP A 82 -20.91 5.80 5.76
N GLY A 83 -20.96 6.80 4.88
CA GLY A 83 -19.83 7.14 4.04
C GLY A 83 -20.03 8.38 3.18
N LYS A 84 -19.15 8.52 2.20
CA LYS A 84 -19.13 9.60 1.21
C LYS A 84 -19.10 9.02 -0.20
N VAL A 85 -19.72 9.71 -1.15
CA VAL A 85 -19.51 9.46 -2.59
C VAL A 85 -19.20 10.78 -3.30
N GLY A 86 -18.30 10.76 -4.26
CA GLY A 86 -17.89 11.96 -4.98
C GLY A 86 -17.10 11.66 -6.24
N HIS A 87 -16.82 12.71 -7.02
CA HIS A 87 -15.93 12.64 -8.17
C HIS A 87 -14.54 13.13 -7.78
N HIS A 88 -13.61 12.21 -7.58
CA HIS A 88 -12.23 12.52 -7.24
C HIS A 88 -11.45 12.88 -8.49
N VAL A 89 -10.96 14.11 -8.55
CA VAL A 89 -10.16 14.63 -9.64
C VAL A 89 -8.72 14.76 -9.17
N TYR A 90 -7.77 14.20 -9.89
CA TYR A 90 -6.35 14.31 -9.58
C TYR A 90 -5.49 14.48 -10.84
N LEU A 91 -4.31 15.08 -10.69
CA LEU A 91 -3.36 15.27 -11.77
C LEU A 91 -2.36 14.13 -11.85
N ILE A 92 -2.04 13.70 -13.08
CA ILE A 92 -0.89 12.83 -13.37
C ILE A 92 0.14 13.58 -14.24
N ASP A 93 1.43 13.39 -13.97
CA ASP A 93 2.53 13.84 -14.84
C ASP A 93 2.90 12.70 -15.80
N GLN A 94 2.73 12.92 -17.10
CA GLN A 94 3.11 11.98 -18.17
C GLN A 94 4.61 12.04 -18.53
N GLY A 95 5.36 12.98 -17.95
CA GLY A 95 6.78 13.16 -18.17
C GLY A 95 7.12 14.32 -19.12
N ALA A 96 8.38 14.73 -19.08
CA ALA A 96 8.89 15.83 -19.89
C ALA A 96 8.83 15.51 -21.39
N GLY A 97 8.41 16.48 -22.21
CA GLY A 97 8.33 16.36 -23.67
C GLY A 97 6.98 15.90 -24.22
N GLN A 98 5.99 15.63 -23.36
CA GLN A 98 4.61 15.33 -23.78
C GLN A 98 3.81 16.63 -24.00
N GLU A 99 3.05 16.70 -25.10
CA GLU A 99 2.17 17.84 -25.44
C GLU A 99 1.13 18.13 -24.33
N HIS A 100 0.76 17.09 -23.58
CA HIS A 100 -0.16 17.13 -22.45
C HIS A 100 0.48 16.60 -21.17
N ARG A 101 1.65 17.15 -20.81
CA ARG A 101 2.43 16.74 -19.64
C ARG A 101 1.59 16.47 -18.39
N HIS A 102 0.63 17.33 -18.08
CA HIS A 102 -0.30 17.10 -16.98
C HIS A 102 -1.70 16.78 -17.49
N ILE A 103 -2.27 15.70 -16.98
CA ILE A 103 -3.62 15.27 -17.29
C ILE A 103 -4.44 15.20 -16.02
N ALA A 104 -5.62 15.82 -16.04
CA ALA A 104 -6.62 15.65 -15.00
C ALA A 104 -7.42 14.36 -15.27
N ILE A 105 -7.34 13.43 -14.34
CA ILE A 105 -8.15 12.21 -14.32
C ILE A 105 -9.28 12.43 -13.34
N THR A 106 -10.48 11.95 -13.69
CA THR A 106 -11.63 11.97 -12.78
C THR A 106 -12.10 10.54 -12.54
N ASP A 107 -12.15 10.15 -11.27
CA ASP A 107 -12.72 8.89 -10.81
C ASP A 107 -14.00 9.15 -10.04
N THR A 108 -14.90 8.18 -9.98
CA THR A 108 -15.97 8.17 -8.97
C THR A 108 -15.53 7.29 -7.82
N VAL A 109 -15.69 7.78 -6.60
CA VAL A 109 -15.26 7.07 -5.39
C VAL A 109 -16.40 6.98 -4.39
N VAL A 110 -16.61 5.80 -3.82
CA VAL A 110 -17.32 5.59 -2.56
C VAL A 110 -16.27 5.39 -1.47
N TYR A 111 -16.33 6.20 -0.43
CA TYR A 111 -15.37 6.27 0.67
C TYR A 111 -16.08 6.00 2.00
N ALA A 112 -15.51 5.17 2.86
CA ALA A 112 -16.02 4.96 4.22
C ALA A 112 -14.90 4.67 5.22
N ASP A 113 -15.02 5.25 6.42
CA ASP A 113 -14.19 4.94 7.58
C ASP A 113 -14.87 3.84 8.40
N LEU A 114 -14.31 2.63 8.37
CA LEU A 114 -14.85 1.47 9.09
C LEU A 114 -14.19 1.33 10.47
N PRO A 115 -14.98 1.00 11.52
CA PRO A 115 -14.48 0.99 12.89
C PRO A 115 -13.50 -0.16 13.19
N TRP A 116 -13.42 -1.17 12.32
CA TRP A 116 -12.59 -2.36 12.57
C TRP A 116 -11.13 -2.21 12.16
N ARG A 117 -10.75 -1.08 11.53
CA ARG A 117 -9.35 -0.71 11.24
C ARG A 117 -8.59 -1.85 10.55
N ALA A 118 -7.41 -2.21 11.04
CA ALA A 118 -6.61 -3.27 10.46
C ALA A 118 -7.07 -4.69 10.84
N LYS A 119 -8.08 -4.86 11.71
CA LYS A 119 -8.48 -6.16 12.25
C LYS A 119 -8.89 -7.19 11.18
N PRO A 120 -9.82 -6.89 10.23
CA PRO A 120 -10.23 -7.90 9.24
C PRO A 120 -9.13 -8.22 8.23
N VAL A 121 -8.41 -7.20 7.79
CA VAL A 121 -7.26 -7.26 6.87
C VAL A 121 -6.48 -5.95 7.01
N PHE A 122 -5.17 -5.95 6.80
CA PHE A 122 -4.40 -4.70 6.86
C PHE A 122 -4.54 -3.87 5.59
N ASN A 123 -4.26 -4.49 4.44
CA ASN A 123 -4.42 -3.91 3.12
C ASN A 123 -5.03 -4.96 2.17
N LEU A 124 -6.10 -4.59 1.47
CA LEU A 124 -6.77 -5.44 0.49
C LEU A 124 -7.10 -4.61 -0.76
N ASN A 125 -6.65 -5.07 -1.92
CA ASN A 125 -6.96 -4.45 -3.20
C ASN A 125 -7.74 -5.41 -4.07
N GLY A 126 -8.79 -4.93 -4.74
CA GLY A 126 -9.60 -5.72 -5.66
C GLY A 126 -9.63 -5.07 -7.05
N PHE A 127 -9.42 -5.85 -8.11
CA PHE A 127 -9.51 -5.37 -9.51
C PHE A 127 -9.95 -6.51 -10.43
N GLN A 128 -10.37 -6.21 -11.66
CA GLN A 128 -10.84 -7.26 -12.58
C GLN A 128 -9.69 -8.21 -12.97
N THR A 129 -9.96 -9.51 -12.96
CA THR A 129 -9.02 -10.55 -13.41
C THR A 129 -8.61 -10.29 -14.87
N GLY A 130 -7.32 -10.08 -15.12
CA GLY A 130 -6.77 -9.77 -16.46
C GLY A 130 -6.15 -8.38 -16.58
N GLU A 131 -6.56 -7.42 -15.75
CA GLU A 131 -5.81 -6.16 -15.54
C GLU A 131 -4.67 -6.40 -14.55
N GLY A 132 -3.74 -7.29 -14.91
CA GLY A 132 -2.45 -7.35 -14.24
C GLY A 132 -1.68 -6.09 -14.58
N GLY A 133 -1.79 -5.05 -13.75
CA GLY A 133 -0.78 -4.00 -13.71
C GLY A 133 0.55 -4.68 -13.39
N VAL A 134 1.35 -4.95 -14.42
CA VAL A 134 2.70 -5.49 -14.31
C VAL A 134 3.58 -4.38 -13.71
N LYS A 135 3.40 -4.10 -12.41
CA LYS A 135 4.56 -3.95 -11.54
C LYS A 135 4.99 -5.37 -11.20
N ALA A 136 5.40 -6.13 -12.22
CA ALA A 136 6.36 -7.19 -11.97
C ALA A 136 7.54 -6.46 -11.35
N ALA A 137 7.73 -6.66 -10.04
CA ALA A 137 9.06 -6.61 -9.49
C ALA A 137 9.90 -7.42 -10.48
N ILE A 138 10.76 -6.73 -11.22
CA ILE A 138 11.63 -7.35 -12.21
C ILE A 138 12.37 -8.43 -11.44
N THR A 139 11.89 -9.66 -11.63
CA THR A 139 12.37 -10.83 -10.91
C THR A 139 13.60 -11.27 -11.67
N LEU A 140 14.68 -10.49 -11.53
CA LEU A 140 15.99 -10.81 -12.10
C LEU A 140 16.64 -11.87 -11.21
N GLY A 141 16.20 -13.11 -11.40
CA GLY A 141 16.80 -14.28 -10.78
C GLY A 141 16.24 -15.53 -11.43
N GLY A 142 17.06 -16.22 -12.22
CA GLY A 142 16.70 -17.50 -12.82
C GLY A 142 16.22 -18.50 -11.77
N SER A 143 15.38 -19.43 -12.22
CA SER A 143 14.75 -20.54 -11.49
C SER A 143 15.72 -21.58 -10.90
N GLY A 144 16.96 -21.19 -10.58
CA GLY A 144 17.90 -22.04 -9.85
C GLY A 144 17.60 -22.04 -8.35
N GLU A 145 17.86 -23.18 -7.70
CA GLU A 145 17.85 -23.27 -6.24
C GLU A 145 18.66 -22.13 -5.61
N LEU A 146 18.09 -21.50 -4.58
CA LEU A 146 18.73 -20.45 -3.81
C LEU A 146 19.98 -21.02 -3.12
N LYS A 147 21.17 -20.48 -3.43
CA LYS A 147 22.41 -20.86 -2.72
C LYS A 147 22.47 -20.31 -1.29
N GLY A 148 21.65 -19.30 -0.97
CA GLY A 148 21.53 -18.70 0.36
C GLY A 148 20.57 -17.50 0.37
N PRO A 149 20.26 -16.91 1.54
CA PRO A 149 19.30 -15.79 1.66
C PRO A 149 19.78 -14.51 0.95
N LEU A 150 21.09 -14.34 0.77
CA LEU A 150 21.69 -13.24 0.00
C LEU A 150 21.61 -13.47 -1.51
N ASP A 151 21.53 -14.73 -1.94
CA ASP A 151 21.58 -15.17 -3.33
C ASP A 151 20.19 -15.58 -3.82
N GLY A 152 19.37 -14.58 -4.18
CA GLY A 152 18.13 -14.80 -4.93
C GLY A 152 17.03 -13.78 -4.71
N VAL A 153 15.87 -14.08 -5.28
CA VAL A 153 14.69 -13.19 -5.31
C VAL A 153 14.06 -13.13 -3.92
N VAL A 154 13.75 -11.93 -3.43
CA VAL A 154 12.99 -11.74 -2.19
C VAL A 154 11.59 -12.34 -2.39
N PRO A 155 11.18 -13.36 -1.62
CA PRO A 155 9.85 -13.95 -1.78
C PRO A 155 8.76 -12.90 -1.58
N ALA A 156 7.69 -12.96 -2.37
CA ALA A 156 6.62 -11.95 -2.34
C ALA A 156 5.97 -11.85 -0.95
N THR A 157 5.57 -10.63 -0.55
CA THR A 157 4.85 -10.36 0.71
C THR A 157 3.34 -10.46 0.61
N LYS A 158 2.82 -10.58 -0.61
CA LYS A 158 1.40 -10.39 -0.93
C LYS A 158 0.76 -11.73 -1.27
N GLY A 159 -0.45 -11.92 -0.77
CA GLY A 159 -1.33 -13.00 -1.20
C GLY A 159 -2.18 -12.53 -2.38
N SER A 160 -2.53 -13.43 -3.30
CA SER A 160 -3.47 -13.15 -4.38
C SER A 160 -4.50 -14.26 -4.45
N GLU A 161 -5.76 -13.88 -4.55
CA GLU A 161 -6.87 -14.82 -4.66
C GLU A 161 -7.90 -14.31 -5.67
N ASP A 162 -8.37 -15.19 -6.55
CA ASP A 162 -9.42 -14.86 -7.53
C ASP A 162 -10.79 -15.26 -6.94
N ALA A 163 -11.63 -14.27 -6.64
CA ALA A 163 -12.93 -14.47 -6.00
C ALA A 163 -14.02 -13.53 -6.57
N GLY A 164 -15.14 -14.12 -6.99
CA GLY A 164 -16.29 -13.37 -7.52
C GLY A 164 -15.99 -12.57 -8.80
N GLY A 165 -15.10 -13.08 -9.66
CA GLY A 165 -14.72 -12.42 -10.92
C GLY A 165 -13.74 -11.25 -10.76
N MET A 166 -13.22 -11.03 -9.55
CA MET A 166 -12.17 -10.08 -9.26
C MET A 166 -10.93 -10.80 -8.72
N ARG A 167 -9.76 -10.24 -9.02
CA ARG A 167 -8.50 -10.57 -8.37
C ARG A 167 -8.35 -9.71 -7.13
N TRP A 168 -8.10 -10.37 -6.00
CA TRP A 168 -7.88 -9.74 -4.72
C TRP A 168 -6.44 -9.92 -4.28
N VAL A 169 -5.77 -8.83 -3.95
CA VAL A 169 -4.39 -8.82 -3.48
C VAL A 169 -4.35 -8.29 -2.05
N SER A 170 -3.92 -9.13 -1.12
CA SER A 170 -3.79 -8.78 0.29
C SER A 170 -2.33 -8.54 0.67
N PHE A 171 -2.10 -7.58 1.56
CA PHE A 171 -0.83 -7.38 2.22
C PHE A 171 -1.03 -7.16 3.72
N PRO A 172 -0.35 -7.93 4.58
CA PRO A 172 0.31 -9.20 4.27
C PRO A 172 -0.64 -10.23 3.65
N ALA A 173 -0.11 -11.34 3.17
CA ALA A 173 -0.93 -12.42 2.63
C ALA A 173 -1.97 -12.90 3.66
N GLU A 174 -3.25 -12.85 3.28
CA GLU A 174 -4.35 -13.43 4.03
C GLU A 174 -4.74 -14.80 3.46
N PRO A 175 -5.28 -15.72 4.28
CA PRO A 175 -5.82 -16.99 3.79
C PRO A 175 -6.95 -16.76 2.77
N ASP A 176 -6.96 -17.57 1.70
CA ASP A 176 -7.92 -17.45 0.59
C ASP A 176 -9.38 -17.45 1.06
N GLU A 177 -9.72 -18.33 2.01
CA GLU A 177 -11.08 -18.39 2.58
C GLU A 177 -11.49 -17.08 3.25
N ARG A 178 -10.57 -16.41 3.94
CA ARG A 178 -10.83 -15.10 4.57
C ARG A 178 -11.11 -14.04 3.50
N VAL A 179 -10.31 -14.01 2.44
CA VAL A 179 -10.51 -13.09 1.31
C VAL A 179 -11.85 -13.37 0.60
N ARG A 180 -12.17 -14.64 0.36
CA ARG A 180 -13.46 -15.06 -0.22
C ARG A 180 -14.65 -14.62 0.63
N ARG A 181 -14.57 -14.75 1.96
CA ARG A 181 -15.64 -14.30 2.87
C ARG A 181 -15.87 -12.79 2.80
N ILE A 182 -14.82 -11.99 2.61
CA ILE A 182 -14.94 -10.54 2.43
C ILE A 182 -15.60 -10.22 1.08
N ALA A 183 -15.15 -10.84 0.00
CA ALA A 183 -15.45 -10.40 -1.35
C ALA A 183 -16.73 -11.03 -1.96
N SER A 184 -16.98 -12.32 -1.72
CA SER A 184 -17.89 -13.11 -2.54
C SER A 184 -19.32 -12.54 -2.56
N ALA A 185 -19.85 -12.15 -1.40
CA ALA A 185 -21.19 -11.57 -1.30
C ALA A 185 -21.31 -10.21 -1.99
N ALA A 186 -20.23 -9.43 -2.07
CA ALA A 186 -20.24 -8.12 -2.69
C ALA A 186 -20.32 -8.20 -4.21
N THR A 187 -19.62 -9.15 -4.82
CA THR A 187 -19.48 -9.23 -6.28
C THR A 187 -20.80 -9.37 -7.07
N ARG A 188 -21.89 -9.80 -6.42
CA ARG A 188 -23.25 -9.79 -7.03
C ARG A 188 -23.74 -8.39 -7.42
N PHE A 189 -23.20 -7.34 -6.79
CA PHE A 189 -23.55 -5.94 -7.08
C PHE A 189 -22.68 -5.32 -8.19
N LEU A 190 -21.80 -6.10 -8.81
CA LEU A 190 -21.01 -5.66 -9.96
C LEU A 190 -21.84 -5.63 -11.27
N ASP A 191 -22.99 -6.30 -11.31
CA ASP A 191 -23.85 -6.30 -12.49
C ASP A 191 -24.36 -4.89 -12.81
N GLY A 192 -24.19 -4.44 -14.06
CA GLY A 192 -24.49 -3.08 -14.51
C GLY A 192 -23.40 -2.03 -14.26
N LEU A 193 -22.35 -2.35 -13.48
CA LEU A 193 -21.18 -1.50 -13.30
C LEU A 193 -20.13 -1.78 -14.39
N PRO A 194 -19.29 -0.78 -14.74
CA PRO A 194 -18.16 -1.00 -15.65
C PRO A 194 -17.05 -1.76 -14.92
N THR A 195 -17.19 -3.09 -14.78
CA THR A 195 -16.32 -3.94 -13.93
C THR A 195 -14.83 -3.83 -14.24
N SER A 196 -14.45 -3.60 -15.51
CA SER A 196 -13.06 -3.34 -15.92
C SER A 196 -12.45 -2.06 -15.36
N ARG A 197 -13.30 -1.17 -14.84
CA ARG A 197 -12.90 0.08 -14.21
C ARG A 197 -13.11 0.05 -12.70
N ILE A 198 -13.55 -1.07 -12.13
CA ILE A 198 -13.72 -1.16 -10.68
C ILE A 198 -12.38 -1.49 -10.03
N GLU A 199 -12.00 -0.66 -9.06
CA GLU A 199 -10.89 -0.92 -8.17
C GLU A 199 -11.37 -0.74 -6.73
N VAL A 200 -10.90 -1.62 -5.84
CA VAL A 200 -11.19 -1.57 -4.42
C VAL A 200 -9.88 -1.40 -3.70
N GLU A 201 -9.82 -0.47 -2.75
CA GLU A 201 -8.71 -0.31 -1.83
C GLU A 201 -9.27 -0.30 -0.41
N TYR A 202 -8.81 -1.22 0.43
CA TYR A 202 -9.03 -1.17 1.86
C TYR A 202 -7.69 -1.02 2.56
N VAL A 203 -7.54 0.02 3.37
CA VAL A 203 -6.31 0.31 4.11
C VAL A 203 -6.66 0.71 5.53
N CYS A 204 -6.39 -0.16 6.50
CA CYS A 204 -6.53 0.13 7.93
C CYS A 204 -7.86 0.77 8.35
N GLY A 205 -8.97 0.24 7.87
CA GLY A 205 -10.31 0.75 8.20
C GLY A 205 -10.89 1.64 7.12
N VAL A 206 -10.06 2.23 6.26
CA VAL A 206 -10.57 3.05 5.16
C VAL A 206 -10.89 2.16 3.98
N LEU A 207 -12.16 2.15 3.57
CA LEU A 207 -12.64 1.51 2.35
C LEU A 207 -12.84 2.58 1.27
N ALA A 208 -12.18 2.41 0.12
CA ALA A 208 -12.40 3.18 -1.08
C ALA A 208 -12.75 2.24 -2.24
N VAL A 209 -13.89 2.48 -2.89
CA VAL A 209 -14.34 1.75 -4.08
C VAL A 209 -14.44 2.72 -5.23
N TRP A 210 -13.72 2.42 -6.30
CA TRP A 210 -13.48 3.32 -7.42
C TRP A 210 -14.17 2.85 -8.70
N VAL A 211 -14.59 3.83 -9.49
CA VAL A 211 -14.77 3.67 -10.93
C VAL A 211 -13.71 4.52 -11.63
N LYS A 212 -12.70 3.86 -12.17
CA LYS A 212 -11.50 4.46 -12.76
C LYS A 212 -11.76 5.22 -14.06
N ASP A 213 -11.13 6.37 -14.17
CA ASP A 213 -11.18 7.34 -15.27
C ASP A 213 -12.59 7.68 -15.73
N ARG A 214 -13.56 7.69 -14.81
CA ARG A 214 -14.96 7.96 -15.14
C ARG A 214 -15.74 8.62 -14.00
N ALA A 215 -16.43 9.70 -14.35
CA ALA A 215 -17.51 10.26 -13.55
C ALA A 215 -18.81 9.49 -13.80
N VAL A 216 -19.38 8.90 -12.75
CA VAL A 216 -20.64 8.15 -12.81
C VAL A 216 -21.77 9.07 -12.39
N THR A 217 -22.64 9.42 -13.33
CA THR A 217 -23.77 10.33 -13.10
C THR A 217 -25.12 9.62 -13.12
N SER A 218 -25.16 8.34 -13.50
CA SER A 218 -26.39 7.53 -13.51
C SER A 218 -26.76 7.09 -12.11
N GLY A 219 -27.95 7.48 -11.64
CA GLY A 219 -28.41 7.16 -10.28
C GLY A 219 -28.45 5.65 -9.97
N ASN A 220 -28.86 4.81 -10.91
CA ASN A 220 -28.85 3.35 -10.73
C ASN A 220 -27.43 2.79 -10.56
N LYS A 221 -26.45 3.32 -11.31
CA LYS A 221 -25.04 2.92 -11.20
C LYS A 221 -24.42 3.41 -9.88
N LEU A 222 -24.78 4.61 -9.43
CA LEU A 222 -24.36 5.13 -8.13
C LEU A 222 -24.92 4.28 -6.99
N ASP A 223 -26.19 3.88 -7.06
CA ASP A 223 -26.81 2.97 -6.09
C ASP A 223 -26.13 1.61 -6.06
N GLN A 224 -25.85 1.03 -7.23
CA GLN A 224 -25.13 -0.25 -7.33
C GLN A 224 -23.72 -0.15 -6.76
N LEU A 225 -22.98 0.93 -7.05
CA LEU A 225 -21.64 1.16 -6.52
C LEU A 225 -21.66 1.29 -4.99
N CYS A 226 -22.63 2.02 -4.43
CA CYS A 226 -22.80 2.14 -2.98
C CYS A 226 -23.17 0.80 -2.34
N ARG A 227 -24.06 0.01 -2.96
CA ARG A 227 -24.42 -1.33 -2.49
C ARG A 227 -23.25 -2.30 -2.54
N PHE A 228 -22.41 -2.22 -3.58
CA PHE A 228 -21.18 -2.98 -3.68
C PHE A 228 -20.21 -2.65 -2.54
N ALA A 229 -19.96 -1.35 -2.28
CA ALA A 229 -19.15 -0.90 -1.15
C ALA A 229 -19.73 -1.34 0.21
N SER A 230 -21.05 -1.24 0.38
CA SER A 230 -21.75 -1.68 1.59
C SER A 230 -21.58 -3.18 1.84
N ALA A 231 -21.71 -4.00 0.81
CA ALA A 231 -21.54 -5.44 0.93
C ALA A 231 -20.08 -5.84 1.22
N LEU A 232 -19.09 -5.09 0.71
CA LEU A 232 -17.69 -5.26 1.09
C LEU A 232 -17.47 -4.89 2.57
N ALA A 233 -18.04 -3.79 3.02
CA ALA A 233 -18.01 -3.41 4.43
C ALA A 233 -18.65 -4.50 5.30
N GLU A 234 -19.80 -5.07 4.91
CA GLU A 234 -20.40 -6.20 5.63
C GLU A 234 -19.49 -7.43 5.70
N GLY A 235 -18.83 -7.79 4.60
CA GLY A 235 -17.88 -8.91 4.56
C GLY A 235 -16.65 -8.68 5.47
N LEU A 236 -16.11 -7.45 5.46
CA LEU A 236 -15.08 -7.02 6.41
C LEU A 236 -15.58 -7.09 7.87
N ALA A 237 -16.85 -6.75 8.11
CA ALA A 237 -17.48 -6.79 9.43
C ALA A 237 -17.54 -8.21 9.97
N ASP A 238 -18.00 -9.11 9.12
CA ASP A 238 -18.19 -10.52 9.42
C ASP A 238 -16.85 -11.17 9.77
N VAL A 239 -15.81 -10.91 8.97
CA VAL A 239 -14.46 -11.38 9.27
C VAL A 239 -13.96 -10.80 10.59
N ALA A 240 -14.09 -9.49 10.82
CA ALA A 240 -13.63 -8.85 12.05
C ALA A 240 -14.34 -9.37 13.33
N ARG A 241 -15.64 -9.69 13.23
CA ARG A 241 -16.43 -10.23 14.35
C ARG A 241 -16.18 -11.72 14.59
N SER A 242 -15.90 -12.48 13.53
CA SER A 242 -15.65 -13.92 13.60
C SER A 242 -14.26 -14.29 14.12
N SER A 243 -13.32 -13.33 14.18
CA SER A 243 -11.99 -13.57 14.74
C SER A 243 -12.07 -13.98 16.22
N PRO A 244 -11.29 -15.01 16.65
CA PRO A 244 -11.17 -15.36 18.06
C PRO A 244 -10.75 -14.16 18.91
N LYS A 245 -11.15 -14.15 20.19
CA LYS A 245 -10.65 -13.14 21.13
C LYS A 245 -9.20 -13.45 21.51
N VAL A 246 -8.50 -12.41 21.98
CA VAL A 246 -7.17 -12.56 22.58
C VAL A 246 -7.35 -13.00 24.03
N GLU A 247 -6.58 -14.00 24.46
CA GLU A 247 -6.52 -14.45 25.84
C GLU A 247 -5.12 -14.13 26.39
N PRO A 248 -4.97 -13.24 27.39
CA PRO A 248 -3.65 -12.75 27.84
C PRO A 248 -2.65 -13.84 28.24
N ALA A 249 -3.15 -14.96 28.73
CA ALA A 249 -2.34 -16.09 29.21
C ALA A 249 -1.97 -17.10 28.13
N THR A 250 -2.46 -16.95 26.90
CA THR A 250 -2.31 -17.96 25.86
C THR A 250 -1.52 -17.43 24.67
N PRO A 251 -0.39 -18.06 24.32
CA PRO A 251 0.39 -17.64 23.17
C PRO A 251 -0.38 -17.86 21.86
N LEU A 252 -0.29 -16.90 20.97
CA LEU A 252 -0.84 -16.96 19.62
C LEU A 252 0.09 -17.79 18.71
N PRO A 253 -0.46 -18.74 17.94
CA PRO A 253 0.35 -19.68 17.18
C PRO A 253 1.15 -18.96 16.09
N LEU A 254 2.43 -19.29 15.99
CA LEU A 254 3.24 -18.97 14.81
C LEU A 254 2.66 -19.69 13.58
N PRO A 255 2.63 -19.06 12.40
CA PRO A 255 2.21 -19.74 11.19
C PRO A 255 3.23 -20.82 10.83
N GLU A 256 2.80 -21.83 10.05
CA GLU A 256 3.75 -22.71 9.39
C GLU A 256 4.69 -21.85 8.53
N PRO A 257 6.02 -21.98 8.69
CA PRO A 257 6.95 -21.09 8.00
C PRO A 257 6.82 -21.22 6.49
N ASP A 258 6.37 -20.16 5.83
CA ASP A 258 6.31 -20.12 4.38
C ASP A 258 7.72 -19.90 3.76
N ALA A 259 7.80 -19.77 2.44
CA ALA A 259 9.08 -19.52 1.77
C ALA A 259 9.74 -18.21 2.23
N ARG A 260 8.93 -17.19 2.53
CA ARG A 260 9.41 -15.90 3.01
C ARG A 260 9.90 -16.01 4.45
N ASP A 261 9.17 -16.64 5.34
CA ASP A 261 9.55 -16.83 6.74
C ASP A 261 10.87 -17.58 6.86
N ARG A 262 11.05 -18.66 6.07
CA ARG A 262 12.32 -19.39 6.00
C ARG A 262 13.46 -18.50 5.51
N TRP A 263 13.21 -17.68 4.49
CA TRP A 263 14.19 -16.73 3.98
C TRP A 263 14.52 -15.62 5.00
N VAL A 264 13.54 -15.12 5.74
CA VAL A 264 13.73 -14.10 6.78
C VAL A 264 14.56 -14.65 7.93
N ARG A 265 14.24 -15.86 8.43
CA ARG A 265 15.02 -16.53 9.49
C ARG A 265 16.45 -16.80 9.05
N ALA A 266 16.64 -17.40 7.87
CA ALA A 266 17.98 -17.65 7.32
C ALA A 266 18.81 -16.36 7.16
N GLY A 267 18.17 -15.25 6.78
CA GLY A 267 18.81 -13.94 6.69
C GLY A 267 19.16 -13.35 8.05
N ALA A 268 18.29 -13.49 9.05
CA ALA A 268 18.58 -13.06 10.42
C ALA A 268 19.75 -13.85 11.03
N ASP A 269 19.83 -15.16 10.76
CA ASP A 269 20.89 -16.04 11.26
C ASP A 269 22.28 -15.76 10.66
N LEU A 270 22.38 -14.90 9.64
CA LEU A 270 23.68 -14.48 9.07
C LEU A 270 24.57 -13.74 10.08
N VAL A 271 23.95 -13.10 11.08
CA VAL A 271 24.66 -12.34 12.11
C VAL A 271 24.46 -13.02 13.45
N GLY A 272 25.56 -13.54 14.01
CA GLY A 272 25.59 -14.00 15.40
C GLY A 272 25.59 -12.81 16.35
N TRP A 273 24.54 -12.68 17.16
CA TRP A 273 24.40 -11.63 18.16
C TRP A 273 24.81 -12.15 19.55
N GLU A 274 25.86 -11.59 20.16
CA GLU A 274 26.26 -11.91 21.55
C GLU A 274 25.23 -11.42 22.58
N ARG A 275 24.60 -10.29 22.27
CA ARG A 275 23.50 -9.69 23.02
C ARG A 275 22.40 -9.30 22.04
N PRO A 276 21.12 -9.29 22.46
CA PRO A 276 20.05 -8.84 21.59
C PRO A 276 20.36 -7.44 21.03
N PRO A 277 19.96 -7.13 19.79
CA PRO A 277 20.08 -5.78 19.27
C PRO A 277 19.34 -4.81 20.19
N VAL A 278 19.97 -3.68 20.52
CA VAL A 278 19.38 -2.67 21.43
C VAL A 278 18.12 -2.00 20.85
N SER A 279 17.95 -2.03 19.53
CA SER A 279 16.76 -1.52 18.85
C SER A 279 16.57 -2.16 17.48
N VAL A 280 15.35 -2.05 16.96
CA VAL A 280 15.01 -2.46 15.59
C VAL A 280 15.91 -1.76 14.58
N VAL A 281 16.14 -0.45 14.74
CA VAL A 281 16.99 0.33 13.82
C VAL A 281 18.44 -0.13 13.90
N ALA A 282 18.99 -0.38 15.10
CA ALA A 282 20.35 -0.89 15.24
C ALA A 282 20.54 -2.25 14.55
N ALA A 283 19.54 -3.14 14.66
CA ALA A 283 19.53 -4.41 13.94
C ALA A 283 19.52 -4.18 12.42
N GLN A 284 18.60 -3.35 11.93
CA GLN A 284 18.46 -3.05 10.49
C GLN A 284 19.75 -2.47 9.90
N GLU A 285 20.39 -1.51 10.57
CA GLU A 285 21.63 -0.92 10.05
C GLU A 285 22.81 -1.90 10.04
N ARG A 286 22.81 -2.90 10.93
CA ARG A 286 23.79 -3.97 10.85
C ARG A 286 23.59 -4.79 9.57
N TYR A 287 22.37 -5.24 9.30
CA TYR A 287 22.08 -6.01 8.08
C TYR A 287 22.24 -5.19 6.80
N ARG A 288 21.96 -3.87 6.82
CA ARG A 288 22.20 -3.01 5.65
C ARG A 288 23.65 -3.08 5.19
N LYS A 289 24.61 -3.04 6.12
CA LYS A 289 26.04 -3.18 5.81
C LYS A 289 26.40 -4.53 5.18
N ASP A 290 25.77 -5.60 5.62
CA ASP A 290 26.03 -6.96 5.11
C ASP A 290 25.36 -7.18 3.72
N VAL A 291 24.23 -6.52 3.46
CA VAL A 291 23.51 -6.60 2.17
C VAL A 291 24.10 -5.63 1.12
N GLU A 292 24.71 -4.52 1.52
CA GLU A 292 25.20 -3.46 0.63
C GLU A 292 26.02 -3.96 -0.57
N PRO A 293 26.96 -4.91 -0.44
CA PRO A 293 27.70 -5.44 -1.59
C PRO A 293 26.80 -6.12 -2.63
N HIS A 294 25.78 -6.83 -2.18
CA HIS A 294 24.81 -7.53 -3.03
C HIS A 294 23.79 -6.56 -3.64
N GLY A 295 23.40 -5.54 -2.88
CA GLY A 295 22.61 -4.40 -3.37
C GLY A 295 23.31 -3.72 -4.54
N LYS A 296 24.56 -3.31 -4.37
CA LYS A 296 25.37 -2.67 -5.43
C LYS A 296 25.50 -3.53 -6.67
N LYS A 297 25.76 -4.84 -6.52
CA LYS A 297 25.81 -5.79 -7.64
C LYS A 297 24.48 -5.85 -8.41
N THR A 298 23.36 -5.80 -7.70
CA THR A 298 22.01 -5.78 -8.29
C THR A 298 21.76 -4.47 -9.03
N GLY A 299 22.07 -3.33 -8.40
CA GLY A 299 21.97 -2.02 -9.03
C GLY A 299 22.75 -1.89 -10.32
N TRP A 300 24.00 -2.38 -10.35
CA TRP A 300 24.81 -2.40 -11.58
C TRP A 300 24.23 -3.28 -12.69
N LYS A 301 23.63 -4.43 -12.35
CA LYS A 301 22.94 -5.28 -13.33
C LYS A 301 21.71 -4.58 -13.91
N VAL A 302 20.89 -3.96 -13.06
CA VAL A 302 19.69 -3.22 -13.49
C VAL A 302 20.07 -2.02 -14.35
N TYR A 303 21.08 -1.26 -13.92
CA TYR A 303 21.69 -0.19 -14.71
C TYR A 303 22.06 -0.70 -16.11
N GLY A 304 22.81 -1.81 -16.21
CA GLY A 304 23.26 -2.37 -17.48
C GLY A 304 22.10 -2.76 -18.40
N ILE A 305 21.05 -3.37 -17.85
CA ILE A 305 19.85 -3.77 -18.60
C ILE A 305 19.08 -2.55 -19.11
N VAL A 306 18.80 -1.58 -18.25
CA VAL A 306 18.04 -0.37 -18.60
C VAL A 306 18.82 0.48 -19.60
N ALA A 307 20.13 0.66 -19.38
CA ALA A 307 20.99 1.40 -20.30
C ALA A 307 21.04 0.73 -21.67
N ALA A 308 21.22 -0.60 -21.73
CA ALA A 308 21.22 -1.34 -22.98
C ALA A 308 19.88 -1.22 -23.73
N ALA A 309 18.75 -1.34 -23.04
CA ALA A 309 17.43 -1.20 -23.63
C ALA A 309 17.21 0.20 -24.23
N LEU A 310 17.60 1.26 -23.51
CA LEU A 310 17.48 2.64 -23.98
C LEU A 310 18.40 2.93 -25.17
N ILE A 311 19.61 2.37 -25.18
CA ILE A 311 20.53 2.47 -26.33
C ILE A 311 19.93 1.76 -27.55
N ILE A 312 19.42 0.54 -27.40
CA ILE A 312 18.78 -0.21 -28.49
C ILE A 312 17.60 0.57 -29.04
N PHE A 313 16.73 1.10 -28.17
CA PHE A 313 15.60 1.92 -28.60
C PHE A 313 16.05 3.16 -29.40
N SER A 314 17.09 3.83 -28.95
CA SER A 314 17.65 5.00 -29.64
C SER A 314 18.23 4.64 -31.02
N LEU A 315 18.89 3.48 -31.12
CA LEU A 315 19.37 2.94 -32.40
C LEU A 315 18.22 2.58 -33.35
N LEU A 316 17.12 2.03 -32.84
CA LEU A 316 15.93 1.74 -33.65
C LEU A 316 15.28 3.01 -34.19
N VAL A 317 15.19 4.07 -33.39
CA VAL A 317 14.70 5.39 -33.84
C VAL A 317 15.62 5.97 -34.92
N ALA A 318 16.94 5.88 -34.72
CA ALA A 318 17.91 6.34 -35.70
C ALA A 318 17.81 5.56 -37.02
N ALA A 319 17.71 4.23 -36.95
CA ALA A 319 17.54 3.36 -38.12
C ALA A 319 16.21 3.63 -38.84
N GLY A 320 15.12 3.80 -38.09
CA GLY A 320 13.81 4.14 -38.65
C GLY A 320 13.82 5.47 -39.39
N SER A 321 14.47 6.50 -38.84
CA SER A 321 14.64 7.81 -39.50
C SER A 321 15.41 7.69 -40.82
N LEU A 322 16.48 6.88 -40.85
CA LEU A 322 17.27 6.66 -42.06
C LEU A 322 16.49 5.86 -43.12
N ILE A 323 15.76 4.81 -42.72
CA ILE A 323 14.91 4.03 -43.63
C ILE A 323 13.81 4.91 -44.23
N LEU A 324 13.17 5.76 -43.42
CA LEU A 324 12.13 6.68 -43.89
C LEU A 324 12.67 7.62 -44.97
N SER A 325 13.92 8.10 -44.80
CA SER A 325 14.58 8.94 -45.79
C SER A 325 14.95 8.23 -47.09
N LEU A 326 15.12 6.91 -47.06
CA LEU A 326 15.40 6.10 -48.25
C LEU A 326 14.12 5.71 -49.01
N VAL A 327 12.98 5.65 -48.31
CA VAL A 327 11.70 5.23 -48.88
C VAL A 327 10.88 6.40 -49.42
N PHE A 328 11.03 7.60 -48.83
CA PHE A 328 10.26 8.78 -49.20
C PHE A 328 11.18 9.88 -49.74
N ASP A 329 11.11 10.15 -51.04
CA ASP A 329 11.92 11.18 -51.73
C ASP A 329 11.69 12.60 -51.17
N ASP A 330 10.53 12.84 -50.56
CA ASP A 330 10.19 14.12 -49.92
C ASP A 330 10.83 14.29 -48.52
N TYR A 331 11.52 13.28 -47.98
CA TYR A 331 12.18 13.34 -46.68
C TYR A 331 13.69 13.56 -46.83
N PRO A 332 14.22 14.77 -46.53
CA PRO A 332 15.61 15.10 -46.83
C PRO A 332 16.61 14.29 -45.98
N MET A 333 17.54 13.60 -46.63
CA MET A 333 18.64 12.87 -45.99
C MET A 333 19.42 13.67 -44.92
N PRO A 334 19.72 14.97 -45.10
CA PRO A 334 20.38 15.75 -44.05
C PRO A 334 19.58 15.82 -42.74
N ILE A 335 18.25 15.90 -42.83
CA ILE A 335 17.35 15.93 -41.67
C ILE A 335 17.36 14.55 -40.98
N ALA A 336 17.31 13.48 -41.78
CA ALA A 336 17.37 12.11 -41.26
C ALA A 336 18.67 11.82 -40.50
N ILE A 337 19.82 12.30 -41.00
CA ILE A 337 21.13 12.17 -40.36
C ILE A 337 21.17 12.95 -39.05
N VAL A 338 20.68 14.19 -39.02
CA VAL A 338 20.63 15.00 -37.80
C VAL A 338 19.77 14.30 -36.74
N ILE A 339 18.59 13.80 -37.11
CA ILE A 339 17.71 13.05 -36.19
C ILE A 339 18.41 11.79 -35.67
N ALA A 340 19.10 11.04 -36.53
CA ALA A 340 19.84 9.85 -36.11
C ALA A 340 20.95 10.19 -35.09
N VAL A 341 21.78 11.19 -35.38
CA VAL A 341 22.88 11.62 -34.49
C VAL A 341 22.33 12.15 -33.17
N VAL A 342 21.31 13.01 -33.21
CA VAL A 342 20.68 13.58 -32.01
C VAL A 342 20.02 12.48 -31.19
N SER A 343 19.33 11.52 -31.83
CA SER A 343 18.68 10.40 -31.13
C SER A 343 19.68 9.51 -30.43
N VAL A 344 20.82 9.20 -31.06
CA VAL A 344 21.89 8.41 -30.42
C VAL A 344 22.55 9.19 -29.28
N GLY A 345 22.87 10.47 -29.48
CA GLY A 345 23.49 11.31 -28.45
C GLY A 345 22.60 11.51 -27.22
N ILE A 346 21.33 11.87 -27.43
CA ILE A 346 20.32 11.96 -26.37
C ILE A 346 20.09 10.59 -25.73
N GLY A 347 20.03 9.53 -26.55
CA GLY A 347 19.85 8.16 -26.12
C GLY A 347 20.90 7.70 -25.12
N VAL A 348 22.18 7.96 -25.39
CA VAL A 348 23.29 7.61 -24.50
C VAL A 348 23.25 8.42 -23.19
N LEU A 349 22.98 9.73 -23.28
CA LEU A 349 22.86 10.58 -22.08
C LEU A 349 21.66 10.16 -21.20
N ALA A 350 20.52 9.89 -21.83
CA ALA A 350 19.31 9.42 -21.15
C ALA A 350 19.54 8.04 -20.54
N ALA A 351 20.17 7.12 -21.27
CA ALA A 351 20.52 5.78 -20.79
C ALA A 351 21.39 5.84 -19.53
N ASN A 352 22.39 6.71 -19.50
CA ASN A 352 23.25 6.85 -18.33
C ASN A 352 22.48 7.45 -17.13
N ARG A 353 21.76 8.56 -17.34
CA ARG A 353 21.03 9.23 -16.24
C ARG A 353 19.88 8.38 -15.68
N ILE A 354 19.04 7.82 -16.55
CA ILE A 354 17.90 6.99 -16.15
C ILE A 354 18.42 5.67 -15.60
N GLY A 355 19.40 5.06 -16.27
CA GLY A 355 20.02 3.82 -15.79
C GLY A 355 20.62 3.98 -14.40
N LEU A 356 21.34 5.06 -14.12
CA LEU A 356 21.94 5.29 -12.80
C LEU A 356 20.87 5.46 -11.73
N LYS A 357 19.84 6.26 -12.01
CA LYS A 357 18.71 6.47 -11.08
C LYS A 357 18.00 5.14 -10.78
N VAL A 358 17.62 4.38 -11.80
CA VAL A 358 16.94 3.09 -11.63
C VAL A 358 17.85 2.04 -10.98
N GLY A 359 19.16 2.09 -11.25
CA GLY A 359 20.16 1.23 -10.59
C GLY A 359 20.35 1.56 -9.10
N GLN A 360 20.29 2.84 -8.73
CA GLN A 360 20.29 3.28 -7.34
C GLN A 360 19.00 2.85 -6.62
N GLU A 361 17.84 3.12 -7.21
CA GLU A 361 16.54 2.67 -6.69
C GLU A 361 16.52 1.15 -6.46
N ALA A 362 17.01 0.37 -7.43
CA ALA A 362 17.12 -1.08 -7.28
C ALA A 362 18.13 -1.53 -6.20
N THR A 363 19.17 -0.73 -5.94
CA THR A 363 20.12 -1.00 -4.86
C THR A 363 19.45 -0.78 -3.50
N ASP A 364 18.82 0.37 -3.33
CA ASP A 364 18.14 0.76 -2.10
C ASP A 364 16.99 -0.19 -1.80
N ASP A 365 16.15 -0.51 -2.80
CA ASP A 365 15.08 -1.49 -2.70
C ASP A 365 15.61 -2.86 -2.26
N ARG A 366 16.74 -3.33 -2.82
CA ARG A 366 17.34 -4.61 -2.44
C ARG A 366 17.85 -4.59 -0.99
N ILE A 367 18.49 -3.49 -0.58
CA ILE A 367 19.00 -3.32 0.78
C ILE A 367 17.84 -3.32 1.77
N ASP A 368 16.83 -2.47 1.55
CA ASP A 368 15.71 -2.32 2.49
C ASP A 368 14.80 -3.56 2.52
N SER A 369 14.51 -4.17 1.37
CA SER A 369 13.70 -5.41 1.31
C SER A 369 14.33 -6.59 2.05
N SER A 370 15.64 -6.56 2.29
CA SER A 370 16.40 -7.58 3.03
C SER A 370 16.64 -7.17 4.48
N ALA A 371 17.24 -6.00 4.69
CA ALA A 371 17.66 -5.55 6.01
C ALA A 371 16.48 -5.30 6.96
N ILE A 372 15.35 -4.79 6.47
CA ILE A 372 14.17 -4.51 7.30
C ILE A 372 13.60 -5.79 7.94
N PRO A 373 13.21 -6.83 7.17
CA PRO A 373 12.65 -8.02 7.76
C PRO A 373 13.67 -8.82 8.59
N TRP A 374 14.94 -8.89 8.17
CA TRP A 374 15.98 -9.58 8.95
C TRP A 374 16.29 -8.87 10.27
N GLY A 375 16.35 -7.54 10.26
CA GLY A 375 16.54 -6.74 11.47
C GLY A 375 15.38 -6.84 12.44
N LEU A 376 14.13 -6.84 11.93
CA LEU A 376 12.93 -7.08 12.75
C LEU A 376 12.96 -8.47 13.39
N GLU A 377 13.29 -9.50 12.60
CA GLU A 377 13.42 -10.90 13.06
C GLU A 377 14.48 -11.05 14.14
N ALA A 378 15.69 -10.55 13.90
CA ALA A 378 16.80 -10.65 14.84
C ALA A 378 16.50 -9.93 16.17
N PHE A 379 15.91 -8.73 16.09
CA PHE A 379 15.46 -8.01 17.28
C PHE A 379 14.35 -8.78 18.01
N ALA A 380 13.35 -9.30 17.28
CA ALA A 380 12.24 -10.03 17.86
C ALA A 380 12.67 -11.29 18.61
N SER A 381 13.48 -12.11 17.96
CA SER A 381 13.97 -13.37 18.51
C SER A 381 14.98 -13.12 19.65
N GLY A 382 15.87 -12.15 19.50
CA GLY A 382 16.81 -11.76 20.56
C GLY A 382 16.11 -11.21 21.81
N TYR A 383 15.15 -10.30 21.64
CA TYR A 383 14.39 -9.74 22.76
C TYR A 383 13.54 -10.79 23.46
N ALA A 384 12.90 -11.70 22.71
CA ALA A 384 12.14 -12.82 23.25
C ALA A 384 13.01 -13.68 24.19
N GLN A 385 14.18 -14.11 23.71
CA GLN A 385 15.13 -14.92 24.47
C GLN A 385 15.65 -14.18 25.71
N HIS A 386 16.01 -12.90 25.57
CA HIS A 386 16.53 -12.10 26.67
C HIS A 386 15.49 -11.88 27.78
N SER A 387 14.24 -11.65 27.39
CA SER A 387 13.15 -11.27 28.28
C SER A 387 12.34 -12.43 28.86
N GLY A 388 12.63 -13.67 28.42
CA GLY A 388 11.84 -14.86 28.75
C GLY A 388 10.44 -14.85 28.14
N LEU A 389 10.25 -14.12 27.04
CA LEU A 389 8.96 -14.05 26.33
C LEU A 389 8.94 -15.06 25.17
N THR A 390 7.75 -15.54 24.85
CA THR A 390 7.50 -16.36 23.66
C THR A 390 7.17 -15.45 22.50
N ARG A 391 7.82 -15.65 21.36
CA ARG A 391 7.48 -14.94 20.13
C ARG A 391 6.14 -15.43 19.57
N GLU A 392 5.32 -14.51 19.09
CA GLU A 392 4.01 -14.78 18.52
C GLU A 392 3.89 -14.36 17.06
N ASN A 393 2.77 -14.76 16.43
CA ASN A 393 2.39 -14.23 15.13
C ASN A 393 1.76 -12.83 15.25
N PRO A 394 2.42 -11.76 14.76
CA PRO A 394 1.86 -10.41 14.83
C PRO A 394 0.55 -10.27 14.04
N GLU A 395 0.36 -11.05 12.97
CA GLU A 395 -0.88 -11.01 12.18
C GLU A 395 -2.04 -11.67 12.93
N GLU A 396 -1.81 -12.72 13.71
CA GLU A 396 -2.85 -13.26 14.60
C GLU A 396 -3.23 -12.25 15.68
N LEU A 397 -2.27 -11.55 16.28
CA LEU A 397 -2.56 -10.50 17.25
C LEU A 397 -3.42 -9.40 16.63
N ARG A 398 -3.06 -8.94 15.42
CA ARG A 398 -3.87 -7.95 14.67
C ARG A 398 -5.28 -8.44 14.39
N ARG A 399 -5.45 -9.70 13.96
CA ARG A 399 -6.76 -10.26 13.62
C ARG A 399 -7.70 -10.33 14.81
N ARG A 400 -7.17 -10.52 16.01
CA ARG A 400 -7.93 -10.78 17.24
C ARG A 400 -8.14 -9.51 18.08
N LEU A 401 -7.23 -8.54 17.99
CA LEU A 401 -7.25 -7.34 18.81
C LEU A 401 -7.87 -6.14 18.08
N GLU A 402 -8.74 -5.41 18.76
CA GLU A 402 -9.21 -4.10 18.30
C GLU A 402 -8.37 -2.99 18.93
N VAL A 403 -7.53 -2.34 18.13
CA VAL A 403 -6.62 -1.28 18.60
C VAL A 403 -7.18 0.12 18.32
N PRO A 404 -6.86 1.13 19.16
CA PRO A 404 -7.36 2.50 19.00
C PRO A 404 -6.59 3.35 17.99
N PHE A 405 -5.62 2.77 17.29
CA PHE A 405 -4.82 3.41 16.24
C PHE A 405 -4.86 2.58 14.96
N ASN A 406 -4.53 3.22 13.83
CA ASN A 406 -4.64 2.59 12.52
C ASN A 406 -3.29 2.02 12.11
N GLY A 407 -2.99 0.78 12.49
CA GLY A 407 -1.67 0.23 12.24
C GLY A 407 -1.61 -1.27 12.06
N ARG A 408 -0.41 -1.75 11.78
CA ARG A 408 -0.08 -3.18 11.71
C ARG A 408 0.91 -3.55 12.79
N ALA A 409 0.67 -4.67 13.47
CA ALA A 409 1.68 -5.29 14.31
C ALA A 409 2.86 -5.73 13.45
N GLN A 410 4.06 -5.24 13.75
CA GLN A 410 5.30 -5.69 13.13
C GLN A 410 5.94 -6.82 13.94
N LEU A 411 5.84 -6.72 15.27
CA LEU A 411 6.41 -7.66 16.24
C LEU A 411 5.36 -7.98 17.31
N ALA A 412 5.34 -9.22 17.80
CA ALA A 412 4.47 -9.65 18.88
C ALA A 412 5.16 -10.71 19.74
N TRP A 413 4.91 -10.64 21.04
CA TRP A 413 5.39 -11.56 22.06
C TRP A 413 4.32 -11.79 23.11
N GLN A 414 4.41 -12.91 23.81
CA GLN A 414 3.57 -13.25 24.96
C GLN A 414 4.39 -13.83 26.10
N GLY A 415 3.94 -13.57 27.31
CA GLY A 415 4.53 -14.11 28.52
C GLY A 415 4.14 -13.27 29.73
N GLU A 416 4.92 -13.38 30.79
CA GLU A 416 4.76 -12.50 31.95
C GLU A 416 5.35 -11.11 31.64
N LEU A 417 4.47 -10.10 31.53
CA LEU A 417 4.90 -8.71 31.38
C LEU A 417 5.48 -8.19 32.71
N SER A 418 4.91 -8.66 33.81
CA SER A 418 5.42 -8.52 35.17
C SER A 418 5.03 -9.75 35.98
N VAL A 419 5.55 -9.86 37.21
CA VAL A 419 5.28 -11.01 38.10
C VAL A 419 3.77 -11.22 38.25
N GLY A 420 3.28 -12.37 37.77
CA GLY A 420 1.88 -12.75 37.85
C GLY A 420 0.93 -12.02 36.88
N THR A 421 1.46 -11.21 35.96
CA THR A 421 0.66 -10.50 34.94
C THR A 421 0.99 -11.04 33.55
N PRO A 422 0.30 -12.11 33.10
CA PRO A 422 0.44 -12.58 31.74
C PRO A 422 -0.16 -11.58 30.76
N GLY A 423 0.47 -11.44 29.59
CA GLY A 423 -0.04 -10.58 28.54
C GLY A 423 0.75 -10.67 27.24
N HIS A 424 0.31 -9.85 26.29
CA HIS A 424 0.97 -9.70 25.00
C HIS A 424 1.70 -8.36 24.95
N LEU A 425 2.84 -8.35 24.27
CA LEU A 425 3.61 -7.16 23.97
C LEU A 425 3.79 -7.06 22.47
N SER A 426 3.73 -5.87 21.90
CA SER A 426 3.82 -5.71 20.45
C SER A 426 4.31 -4.34 20.03
N SER A 427 4.88 -4.29 18.84
CA SER A 427 5.31 -3.06 18.16
C SER A 427 4.50 -2.90 16.88
N TRP A 428 3.90 -1.74 16.69
CA TRP A 428 2.99 -1.42 15.60
C TRP A 428 3.52 -0.25 14.77
N ILE A 429 3.20 -0.24 13.49
CA ILE A 429 3.43 0.87 12.57
C ILE A 429 2.09 1.48 12.15
N ASP A 430 1.96 2.82 12.20
CA ASP A 430 0.81 3.55 11.65
C ASP A 430 0.78 3.41 10.13
N ALA A 431 -0.41 3.28 9.56
CA ALA A 431 -0.62 3.12 8.12
C ALA A 431 -1.52 4.22 7.53
N THR A 432 -2.08 5.11 8.35
CA THR A 432 -3.09 6.10 7.89
C THR A 432 -2.52 7.42 7.44
N SER A 433 -1.21 7.55 7.50
CA SER A 433 -0.50 8.66 6.91
C SER A 433 0.87 8.14 6.49
N ASN A 434 1.44 8.73 5.45
CA ASN A 434 2.87 8.66 5.21
C ASN A 434 3.48 9.91 5.87
N PRO A 435 3.40 10.11 7.21
CA PRO A 435 4.22 11.15 7.79
C PRO A 435 5.65 10.67 7.55
N ASP A 436 6.45 11.53 6.95
CA ASP A 436 7.89 11.37 7.03
C ASP A 436 8.34 12.16 8.26
N PRO A 437 8.78 11.50 9.36
CA PRO A 437 9.02 10.07 9.52
C PRO A 437 7.80 9.24 9.99
N PRO A 438 7.78 7.91 9.75
CA PRO A 438 6.68 7.03 10.13
C PRO A 438 6.46 6.97 11.64
N ARG A 439 5.20 6.82 12.04
CA ARG A 439 4.78 6.71 13.45
C ARG A 439 4.71 5.26 13.89
N PHE A 440 5.12 5.00 15.13
CA PHE A 440 5.09 3.66 15.72
C PHE A 440 4.40 3.67 17.07
N PHE A 441 3.85 2.52 17.47
CA PHE A 441 3.23 2.34 18.78
C PHE A 441 3.79 1.09 19.44
N LEU A 442 4.19 1.20 20.71
CA LEU A 442 4.42 0.03 21.56
C LEU A 442 3.13 -0.23 22.34
N LEU A 443 2.68 -1.49 22.37
CA LEU A 443 1.40 -1.89 22.94
C LEU A 443 1.59 -3.11 23.85
N ALA A 444 1.11 -3.00 25.08
CA ALA A 444 0.92 -4.10 26.01
C ALA A 444 -0.58 -4.42 26.12
N VAL A 445 -0.90 -5.70 26.23
CA VAL A 445 -2.27 -6.22 26.36
C VAL A 445 -2.32 -7.16 27.54
N THR A 446 -3.08 -6.82 28.56
CA THR A 446 -3.29 -7.62 29.78
C THR A 446 -4.77 -7.82 30.06
N ALA A 447 -5.12 -8.60 31.08
CA ALA A 447 -6.49 -8.63 31.59
C ALA A 447 -6.88 -7.24 32.14
N ALA A 448 -8.15 -6.87 32.03
CA ALA A 448 -8.66 -5.63 32.62
C ALA A 448 -8.48 -5.64 34.15
N THR A 449 -7.92 -4.56 34.69
CA THR A 449 -7.64 -4.41 36.13
C THR A 449 -8.38 -3.23 36.75
N GLY A 450 -8.90 -2.30 35.96
CA GLY A 450 -9.49 -1.05 36.45
C GLY A 450 -8.46 -0.06 36.99
N ALA A 451 -7.16 -0.31 36.78
CA ALA A 451 -6.08 0.56 37.26
C ALA A 451 -6.08 1.93 36.56
N ALA A 452 -5.48 2.93 37.21
CA ALA A 452 -5.33 4.27 36.63
C ALA A 452 -4.39 4.23 35.40
N THR A 453 -4.58 5.17 34.46
CA THR A 453 -3.68 5.33 33.32
C THR A 453 -2.31 5.78 33.80
N PRO A 454 -1.22 5.05 33.48
CA PRO A 454 0.13 5.45 33.85
C PRO A 454 0.60 6.70 33.09
N ASP A 455 1.41 7.53 33.74
CA ASP A 455 1.92 8.77 33.15
C ASP A 455 2.73 8.51 31.87
N GLY A 456 2.41 9.26 30.81
CA GLY A 456 3.07 9.13 29.50
C GLY A 456 2.56 7.97 28.64
N TYR A 457 1.53 7.25 29.10
CA TYR A 457 0.86 6.18 28.36
C TYR A 457 -0.62 6.53 28.12
N ARG A 458 -1.23 5.80 27.19
CA ARG A 458 -2.67 5.78 27.00
C ARG A 458 -3.19 4.38 27.32
N THR A 459 -4.38 4.31 27.89
CA THR A 459 -5.04 3.04 28.19
C THR A 459 -6.44 2.99 27.57
N LEU A 460 -6.89 1.77 27.28
CA LEU A 460 -8.23 1.45 26.83
C LEU A 460 -8.59 0.09 27.41
N GLU A 461 -9.68 0.02 28.16
CA GLU A 461 -10.27 -1.24 28.59
C GLU A 461 -11.45 -1.59 27.70
N LYS A 462 -11.38 -2.76 27.06
CA LYS A 462 -12.42 -3.25 26.16
C LYS A 462 -12.39 -4.77 26.10
N ASP A 463 -13.56 -5.40 26.08
CA ASP A 463 -13.72 -6.86 25.97
C ASP A 463 -12.97 -7.67 27.05
N GLY A 464 -12.81 -7.10 28.26
CA GLY A 464 -12.07 -7.74 29.35
C GLY A 464 -10.54 -7.62 29.23
N LEU A 465 -10.05 -6.88 28.24
CA LEU A 465 -8.64 -6.60 28.02
C LEU A 465 -8.33 -5.15 28.40
N ARG A 466 -7.11 -4.93 28.90
CA ARG A 466 -6.50 -3.61 29.07
C ARG A 466 -5.38 -3.45 28.05
N LEU A 467 -5.53 -2.46 27.18
CA LEU A 467 -4.53 -2.08 26.19
C LEU A 467 -3.80 -0.85 26.74
N THR A 468 -2.49 -0.96 26.97
CA THR A 468 -1.62 0.16 27.38
C THR A 468 -0.62 0.43 26.27
N TRP A 469 -0.59 1.65 25.73
CA TRP A 469 0.30 1.97 24.61
C TRP A 469 0.95 3.35 24.71
N GLN A 470 2.04 3.48 23.98
CA GLN A 470 2.80 4.72 23.80
C GLN A 470 3.18 4.88 22.33
N GLU A 471 3.09 6.12 21.83
CA GLU A 471 3.65 6.49 20.53
C GLU A 471 5.15 6.69 20.64
N VAL A 472 5.92 6.09 19.72
CA VAL A 472 7.38 6.11 19.72
C VAL A 472 7.91 6.41 18.32
N THR A 473 9.14 6.95 18.27
CA THR A 473 9.88 7.08 17.01
C THR A 473 10.50 5.76 16.59
N SER A 474 10.98 5.68 15.34
CA SER A 474 11.65 4.46 14.83
C SER A 474 12.79 3.98 15.73
N VAL A 475 13.62 4.92 16.24
CA VAL A 475 14.79 4.63 17.10
C VAL A 475 14.38 4.18 18.51
N GLN A 476 13.20 4.61 18.97
CA GLN A 476 12.65 4.26 20.27
C GLN A 476 11.99 2.86 20.29
N ARG A 477 11.91 2.15 19.17
CA ARG A 477 11.59 0.71 19.13
C ARG A 477 12.77 -0.11 19.64
N ALA A 478 12.98 -0.02 20.94
CA ALA A 478 14.17 -0.48 21.66
C ALA A 478 13.79 -1.34 22.88
N ASP A 479 14.72 -2.20 23.29
CA ASP A 479 14.57 -3.11 24.42
C ASP A 479 14.12 -2.40 25.71
N HIS A 480 14.80 -1.33 26.12
CA HIS A 480 14.51 -0.57 27.33
C HIS A 480 13.11 0.07 27.30
N ARG A 481 12.58 0.42 26.13
CA ARG A 481 11.20 0.95 26.01
C ARG A 481 10.16 -0.15 26.13
N LEU A 482 10.44 -1.32 25.59
CA LEU A 482 9.61 -2.50 25.80
C LEU A 482 9.60 -2.90 27.28
N ASP A 483 10.74 -2.88 27.96
CA ASP A 483 10.84 -3.18 29.40
C ASP A 483 10.13 -2.14 30.28
N GLN A 484 10.21 -0.85 29.91
CA GLN A 484 9.42 0.21 30.56
C GLN A 484 7.92 -0.05 30.42
N LEU A 485 7.45 -0.36 29.21
CA LEU A 485 6.05 -0.64 28.96
C LEU A 485 5.57 -1.89 29.71
N ARG A 486 6.39 -2.93 29.79
CA ARG A 486 6.14 -4.15 30.58
C ARG A 486 5.93 -3.85 32.07
N GLY A 487 6.85 -3.08 32.66
CA GLY A 487 6.75 -2.70 34.07
C GLY A 487 5.51 -1.87 34.37
N VAL A 488 5.09 -1.04 33.42
CA VAL A 488 3.90 -0.19 33.55
C VAL A 488 2.59 -0.94 33.32
N ALA A 489 2.57 -1.97 32.47
CA ALA A 489 1.38 -2.78 32.22
C ALA A 489 0.92 -3.61 33.45
N ALA A 490 1.77 -3.70 34.47
CA ALA A 490 1.53 -4.37 35.75
C ALA A 490 0.73 -3.53 36.77
N GLY A 491 0.82 -2.20 36.64
CA GLY A 491 0.24 -1.24 37.58
C GLY A 491 -1.15 -0.82 37.18
#